data_AF-A0A1W1XUD0-F1
#
_entry.id   AF-A0A1W1XUD0-F1
#
_cell.length_a   1.000
_cell.length_b   1.000
_cell.length_c   1.000
_cell.angle_alpha   90.00
_cell.angle_beta   90.00
_cell.angle_gamma   90.00
#
_symmetry.space_group_name_H-M   'P 1'
#
loop_
_entity.id
_entity.type
_entity.pdbx_description
1 polymer ?
#
loop_
_entity_poly.entity_id
_entity_poly.type
_entity_poly.pdbx_seq_one_letter_code
_entity_poly.pdbx_strand_id
1 'polypeptide(L)'
;MRDRTLERFGTAASLGETQWVQRYVQVRKHWLATHSNPLLHRTVYRMESFEDLMAQDKWGLELPLVVRGVRIHEAVLVGDPVRIWAEEEPERFLRLQTPYLRGDDVRRLQEALAAKGYTVTVDGIFGPQTHRAVVAFQKASGHLKVDGIVGPATRARLDLTS
;
A
#
# COMPACT_ATOMS: atom_id res chain seq x y z
N MET A 1 1.26 -2.22 30.74
CA MET A 1 -0.09 -2.35 30.12
C MET A 1 -0.68 -3.73 30.37
N ARG A 2 0.07 -4.80 30.09
CA ARG A 2 -0.32 -6.17 30.45
C ARG A 2 -0.65 -6.28 31.95
N ASP A 3 0.27 -5.85 32.81
CA ASP A 3 0.08 -5.95 34.26
C ASP A 3 -1.14 -5.17 34.75
N ARG A 4 -1.33 -3.93 34.30
CA ARG A 4 -2.55 -3.14 34.57
C ARG A 4 -3.84 -3.84 34.12
N THR A 5 -3.78 -4.61 33.03
CA THR A 5 -4.94 -5.38 32.55
C THR A 5 -5.18 -6.60 33.43
N LEU A 6 -4.11 -7.30 33.83
CA LEU A 6 -4.15 -8.43 34.76
C LEU A 6 -4.71 -8.02 36.12
N GLU A 7 -4.22 -6.92 36.67
CA GLU A 7 -4.64 -6.38 37.97
C GLU A 7 -6.12 -5.98 37.96
N ARG A 8 -6.59 -5.36 36.87
CA ARG A 8 -7.96 -4.81 36.81
C ARG A 8 -9.01 -5.81 36.36
N PHE A 9 -8.64 -6.76 35.51
CA PHE A 9 -9.59 -7.65 34.83
C PHE A 9 -9.23 -9.13 34.96
N GLY A 10 -8.14 -9.52 35.60
CA GLY A 10 -7.73 -10.92 35.72
C GLY A 10 -7.05 -11.46 34.46
N THR A 11 -7.02 -12.79 34.32
CA THR A 11 -6.26 -13.48 33.27
C THR A 11 -7.14 -13.86 32.08
N ALA A 12 -6.52 -14.17 30.94
CA ALA A 12 -7.24 -14.72 29.78
C ALA A 12 -7.90 -16.07 30.10
N ALA A 13 -7.31 -16.88 31.00
CA ALA A 13 -7.89 -18.16 31.42
C ALA A 13 -9.22 -17.97 32.19
N SER A 14 -9.36 -16.86 32.93
CA SER A 14 -10.59 -16.58 33.69
C SER A 14 -11.66 -15.84 32.90
N LEU A 15 -11.28 -15.01 31.92
CA LEU A 15 -12.23 -14.17 31.14
C LEU A 15 -12.52 -14.69 29.73
N GLY A 16 -11.75 -15.67 29.26
CA GLY A 16 -11.68 -15.98 27.84
C GLY A 16 -10.76 -15.02 27.09
N GLU A 17 -10.09 -15.54 26.08
CA GLU A 17 -9.02 -14.86 25.36
C GLU A 17 -9.51 -13.59 24.65
N THR A 18 -10.57 -13.69 23.84
CA THR A 18 -11.24 -12.58 23.15
C THR A 18 -11.55 -11.43 24.10
N GLN A 19 -12.20 -11.72 25.22
CA GLN A 19 -12.64 -10.70 26.16
C GLN A 19 -11.44 -10.04 26.85
N TRP A 20 -10.43 -10.82 27.21
CA TRP A 20 -9.20 -10.31 27.78
C TRP A 20 -8.42 -9.40 26.81
N VAL A 21 -8.33 -9.79 25.53
CA VAL A 21 -7.69 -8.98 24.49
C VAL A 21 -8.43 -7.66 24.29
N GLN A 22 -9.77 -7.65 24.27
CA GLN A 22 -10.56 -6.41 24.25
C GLN A 22 -10.20 -5.49 25.42
N ARG A 23 -10.13 -6.04 26.64
CA ARG A 23 -9.75 -5.26 27.83
C ARG A 23 -8.34 -4.71 27.72
N TYR A 24 -7.38 -5.50 27.25
CA TYR A 24 -6.02 -5.05 27.04
C TYR A 24 -5.94 -3.88 26.05
N VAL A 25 -6.63 -3.98 24.91
CA VAL A 25 -6.66 -2.92 23.89
C VAL A 25 -7.27 -1.64 24.45
N GLN A 26 -8.38 -1.72 25.18
CA GLN A 26 -9.02 -0.57 25.84
C GLN A 26 -8.09 0.11 26.85
N VAL A 27 -7.43 -0.68 27.71
CA VAL A 27 -6.48 -0.18 28.70
C VAL A 27 -5.30 0.52 28.02
N ARG A 28 -4.78 -0.06 26.91
CA ARG A 28 -3.71 0.52 26.11
C ARG A 28 -4.14 1.81 25.40
N LYS A 29 -5.32 1.84 24.79
CA LYS A 29 -5.90 3.01 24.13
C LYS A 29 -6.02 4.17 25.11
N HIS A 30 -6.62 3.92 26.28
CA HIS A 30 -6.81 4.93 27.31
C HIS A 30 -5.46 5.49 27.78
N TRP A 31 -4.50 4.63 28.12
CA TRP A 31 -3.17 5.09 28.53
C TRP A 31 -2.48 5.92 27.46
N LEU A 32 -2.56 5.52 26.17
CA LEU A 32 -1.98 6.30 25.07
C LEU A 32 -2.63 7.67 24.95
N ALA A 33 -3.95 7.78 25.17
CA ALA A 33 -4.69 9.04 25.06
C ALA A 33 -4.45 9.97 26.26
N THR A 34 -4.16 9.43 27.45
CA THR A 34 -4.00 10.21 28.68
C THR A 34 -2.55 10.31 29.14
N HIS A 35 -1.58 9.81 28.37
CA HIS A 35 -0.18 9.87 28.77
C HIS A 35 0.34 11.30 28.76
N SER A 36 1.33 11.60 29.62
CA SER A 36 1.94 12.92 29.69
C SER A 36 2.73 13.29 28.44
N ASN A 37 3.22 12.32 27.66
CA ASN A 37 3.88 12.57 26.39
C ASN A 37 2.85 12.69 25.24
N PRO A 38 2.66 13.89 24.65
CA PRO A 38 1.66 14.12 23.60
C PRO A 38 1.98 13.43 22.27
N LEU A 39 3.24 13.03 22.03
CA LEU A 39 3.59 12.28 20.82
C LEU A 39 2.90 10.91 20.78
N LEU A 40 2.60 10.32 21.94
CA LEU A 40 1.93 9.02 22.01
C LEU A 40 0.45 9.09 21.61
N HIS A 41 -0.19 10.25 21.81
CA HIS A 41 -1.61 10.45 21.48
C HIS A 41 -1.86 10.22 19.98
N ARG A 42 -0.88 10.59 19.14
CA ARG A 42 -0.92 10.39 17.67
C ARG A 42 -0.94 8.91 17.25
N THR A 43 -0.71 7.98 18.18
CA THR A 43 -0.68 6.54 17.91
C THR A 43 -1.92 5.80 18.40
N VAL A 44 -2.86 6.50 19.06
CA VAL A 44 -4.12 5.95 19.58
C VAL A 44 -4.91 5.24 18.50
N TYR A 45 -4.90 5.74 17.26
CA TYR A 45 -5.60 5.15 16.13
C TYR A 45 -5.27 3.67 15.88
N ARG A 46 -4.09 3.20 16.29
CA ARG A 46 -3.70 1.80 16.14
C ARG A 46 -4.56 0.90 17.02
N MET A 47 -4.92 1.37 18.21
CA MET A 47 -5.82 0.62 19.09
C MET A 47 -7.27 0.70 18.62
N GLU A 48 -7.68 1.85 18.07
CA GLU A 48 -8.99 1.98 17.41
C GLU A 48 -9.14 1.00 16.24
N SER A 49 -8.08 0.84 15.46
CA SER A 49 -8.03 -0.13 14.36
C SER A 49 -8.23 -1.57 14.86
N PHE A 50 -7.67 -1.92 16.02
CA PHE A 50 -7.92 -3.22 16.63
C PHE A 50 -9.34 -3.35 17.19
N GLU A 51 -9.89 -2.28 17.78
CA GLU A 51 -11.29 -2.27 18.23
C GLU A 51 -12.26 -2.51 17.06
N ASP A 52 -12.03 -1.86 15.91
CA ASP A 52 -12.82 -2.05 14.70
C ASP A 52 -12.76 -3.49 14.18
N LEU A 53 -11.58 -4.12 14.20
CA LEU A 53 -11.41 -5.53 13.79
C LEU A 53 -12.10 -6.48 14.76
N MET A 54 -11.97 -6.25 16.07
CA MET A 54 -12.64 -7.05 17.09
C MET A 54 -14.17 -6.91 17.01
N ALA A 55 -14.68 -5.73 16.70
CA ALA A 55 -16.11 -5.48 16.50
C ALA A 55 -16.66 -6.19 15.25
N GLN A 56 -15.82 -6.42 14.25
CA GLN A 56 -16.13 -7.20 13.05
C GLN A 56 -15.87 -8.71 13.22
N ASP A 57 -15.57 -9.17 14.44
CA ASP A 57 -15.23 -10.56 14.77
C ASP A 57 -14.01 -11.10 13.99
N LYS A 58 -13.11 -10.21 13.54
CA LYS A 58 -11.91 -10.56 12.75
C LYS A 58 -10.73 -11.02 13.61
N TRP A 59 -10.97 -11.98 14.51
CA TRP A 59 -9.97 -12.50 15.44
C TRP A 59 -8.82 -13.26 14.78
N GLY A 60 -9.13 -13.99 13.70
CA GLY A 60 -8.13 -14.73 12.92
C GLY A 60 -7.29 -13.85 11.99
N LEU A 61 -7.60 -12.54 11.91
CA LEU A 61 -6.97 -11.60 10.97
C LEU A 61 -6.96 -12.12 9.52
N GLU A 62 -8.02 -12.85 9.15
CA GLU A 62 -8.14 -13.44 7.83
C GLU A 62 -8.21 -12.37 6.75
N LEU A 63 -7.47 -12.61 5.67
CA LEU A 63 -7.44 -11.72 4.52
C LEU A 63 -8.62 -12.02 3.59
N PRO A 64 -9.13 -10.99 2.87
CA PRO A 64 -8.73 -9.60 2.95
C PRO A 64 -9.33 -8.89 4.18
N LEU A 65 -8.55 -8.02 4.82
CA LEU A 65 -8.98 -7.20 5.95
C LEU A 65 -8.97 -5.72 5.58
N VAL A 66 -9.97 -4.96 6.06
CA VAL A 66 -10.07 -3.53 5.82
C VAL A 66 -9.83 -2.80 7.12
N VAL A 67 -8.77 -2.00 7.18
CA VAL A 67 -8.40 -1.22 8.36
C VAL A 67 -8.30 0.23 7.96
N ARG A 68 -9.16 1.08 8.54
CA ARG A 68 -9.21 2.52 8.22
C ARG A 68 -9.29 2.81 6.72
N GLY A 69 -10.10 2.02 6.00
CA GLY A 69 -10.26 2.12 4.55
C GLY A 69 -9.16 1.43 3.72
N VAL A 70 -8.10 0.93 4.33
CA VAL A 70 -7.02 0.21 3.64
C VAL A 70 -7.34 -1.28 3.56
N ARG A 71 -7.50 -1.81 2.34
CA ARG A 71 -7.72 -3.24 2.09
C ARG A 71 -6.39 -4.00 2.02
N ILE A 72 -6.07 -4.72 3.07
CA ILE A 72 -4.91 -5.60 3.17
C ILE A 72 -5.31 -6.98 2.64
N HIS A 73 -4.49 -7.54 1.75
CA HIS A 73 -4.67 -8.83 1.09
C HIS A 73 -3.31 -9.53 0.98
N GLU A 74 -3.26 -10.80 0.58
CA GLU A 74 -2.04 -11.61 0.72
C GLU A 74 -0.82 -11.03 -0.02
N ALA A 75 -1.03 -10.40 -1.19
CA ALA A 75 0.02 -9.72 -1.94
C ALA A 75 0.71 -8.57 -1.18
N VAL A 76 0.05 -7.97 -0.17
CA VAL A 76 0.63 -6.96 0.72
C VAL A 76 1.65 -7.54 1.68
N LEU A 77 1.49 -8.81 2.08
CA LEU A 77 2.35 -9.47 3.07
C LEU A 77 3.56 -10.14 2.40
N VAL A 78 3.39 -10.58 1.16
CA VAL A 78 4.40 -11.28 0.39
C VAL A 78 5.15 -10.28 -0.51
N GLY A 79 6.01 -9.48 0.10
CA GLY A 79 7.24 -9.04 -0.57
C GLY A 79 7.19 -7.92 -1.61
N ASP A 80 6.09 -7.21 -1.83
CA ASP A 80 6.11 -5.91 -2.51
C ASP A 80 5.72 -4.79 -1.53
N PRO A 81 6.57 -3.77 -1.29
CA PRO A 81 6.26 -2.74 -0.31
C PRO A 81 5.02 -1.95 -0.72
N VAL A 82 3.98 -2.05 0.11
CA VAL A 82 2.77 -1.23 0.01
C VAL A 82 3.15 0.24 0.11
N ARG A 83 2.95 0.95 -1.00
CA ARG A 83 2.82 2.41 -0.99
C ARG A 83 1.44 2.74 -0.44
N ILE A 84 1.40 3.38 0.72
CA ILE A 84 0.18 3.88 1.33
C ILE A 84 -0.25 5.12 0.56
N TRP A 85 -1.38 5.09 -0.15
CA TRP A 85 -2.31 6.22 -0.29
C TRP A 85 -3.75 5.69 -0.45
N ALA A 86 -4.68 6.29 0.32
CA ALA A 86 -6.11 6.04 0.25
C ALA A 86 -6.75 7.09 -0.66
N GLU A 87 -6.76 6.79 -1.95
CA GLU A 87 -7.49 7.38 -3.06
C GLU A 87 -7.11 6.49 -4.25
N GLU A 88 -7.97 6.28 -5.24
CA GLU A 88 -7.56 5.64 -6.49
C GLU A 88 -6.27 6.34 -6.95
N GLU A 89 -5.11 5.66 -6.87
CA GLU A 89 -3.83 6.28 -7.20
C GLU A 89 -3.98 6.85 -8.61
N PRO A 90 -3.89 8.19 -8.81
CA PRO A 90 -3.72 8.68 -10.16
C PRO A 90 -2.47 7.99 -10.68
N GLU A 91 -2.62 7.14 -11.69
CA GLU A 91 -1.57 6.25 -12.16
C GLU A 91 -0.22 6.97 -12.19
N ARG A 92 0.70 6.63 -11.28
CA ARG A 92 1.93 7.40 -11.09
C ARG A 92 2.66 7.55 -12.44
N PHE A 93 3.14 8.76 -12.73
CA PHE A 93 3.86 9.02 -13.99
C PHE A 93 5.16 8.19 -14.04
N LEU A 94 5.30 7.31 -15.03
CA LEU A 94 6.53 6.53 -15.19
C LEU A 94 7.55 7.33 -15.97
N ARG A 95 8.72 7.54 -15.39
CA ARG A 95 9.80 8.37 -15.96
C ARG A 95 11.14 7.94 -15.42
N LEU A 96 12.20 8.36 -16.11
CA LEU A 96 13.56 8.17 -15.65
C LEU A 96 13.84 9.04 -14.42
N GLN A 97 14.24 8.43 -13.31
CA GLN A 97 14.59 9.12 -12.05
C GLN A 97 15.51 8.26 -11.18
N THR A 98 16.05 8.83 -10.10
CA THR A 98 16.92 8.12 -9.15
C THR A 98 16.27 8.08 -7.76
N PRO A 99 16.13 6.90 -7.12
CA PRO A 99 16.35 5.57 -7.70
C PRO A 99 15.36 5.26 -8.83
N TYR A 100 15.72 4.34 -9.73
CA TYR A 100 14.83 3.93 -10.82
C TYR A 100 13.49 3.43 -10.28
N LEU A 101 12.41 3.76 -11.00
CA LEU A 101 11.10 3.20 -10.70
C LEU A 101 11.13 1.70 -10.94
N ARG A 102 10.43 0.97 -10.06
CA ARG A 102 10.27 -0.47 -10.15
C ARG A 102 8.81 -0.84 -9.86
N GLY A 103 8.35 -1.93 -10.46
CA GLY A 103 7.04 -2.52 -10.18
C GLY A 103 6.34 -3.06 -11.43
N ASP A 104 5.16 -3.65 -11.20
CA ASP A 104 4.34 -4.25 -12.26
C ASP A 104 3.83 -3.27 -13.31
N ASP A 105 3.62 -2.01 -12.93
CA ASP A 105 3.26 -0.95 -13.87
C ASP A 105 4.37 -0.68 -14.90
N VAL A 106 5.63 -0.75 -14.48
CA VAL A 106 6.79 -0.67 -15.39
C VAL A 106 6.88 -1.91 -16.26
N ARG A 107 6.64 -3.10 -15.70
CA ARG A 107 6.64 -4.35 -16.47
C ARG A 107 5.58 -4.35 -17.57
N ARG A 108 4.33 -3.97 -17.25
CA ARG A 108 3.24 -3.82 -18.23
C ARG A 108 3.57 -2.80 -19.32
N LEU A 109 4.18 -1.68 -18.94
CA LEU A 109 4.68 -0.70 -19.91
C LEU A 109 5.72 -1.34 -20.86
N GLN A 110 6.70 -2.07 -20.33
CA GLN A 110 7.73 -2.71 -21.13
C GLN A 110 7.14 -3.78 -22.05
N GLU A 111 6.19 -4.58 -21.57
CA GLU A 111 5.43 -5.55 -22.37
C GLU A 111 4.66 -4.87 -23.51
N ALA A 112 3.95 -3.78 -23.22
CA ALA A 112 3.22 -3.01 -24.23
C ALA A 112 4.17 -2.40 -25.28
N LEU A 113 5.29 -1.82 -24.85
CA LEU A 113 6.32 -1.29 -25.76
C LEU A 113 6.92 -2.40 -26.63
N ALA A 114 7.25 -3.55 -26.06
CA ALA A 114 7.75 -4.70 -26.80
C ALA A 114 6.71 -5.22 -27.81
N ALA A 115 5.44 -5.29 -27.42
CA ALA A 115 4.33 -5.68 -28.31
C ALA A 115 4.13 -4.71 -29.49
N LYS A 116 4.43 -3.41 -29.30
CA LYS A 116 4.43 -2.41 -30.39
C LYS A 116 5.76 -2.37 -31.17
N GLY A 117 6.70 -3.29 -30.90
CA GLY A 117 7.94 -3.47 -31.67
C GLY A 117 9.15 -2.66 -31.17
N TYR A 118 9.09 -2.06 -29.98
CA TYR A 118 10.22 -1.31 -29.42
C TYR A 118 11.18 -2.21 -28.65
N THR A 119 12.49 -2.01 -28.84
CA THR A 119 13.53 -2.74 -28.11
C THR A 119 13.60 -2.31 -26.64
N VAL A 120 13.07 -3.14 -25.74
CA VAL A 120 13.11 -2.91 -24.29
C VAL A 120 13.26 -4.25 -23.55
N THR A 121 13.95 -4.23 -22.42
CA THR A 121 14.02 -5.39 -21.51
C THR A 121 12.82 -5.34 -20.56
N VAL A 122 12.11 -6.45 -20.40
CA VAL A 122 10.97 -6.57 -19.47
C VAL A 122 11.48 -7.03 -18.10
N ASP A 123 12.13 -6.12 -17.38
CA ASP A 123 12.74 -6.37 -16.06
C ASP A 123 11.99 -5.69 -14.90
N GLY A 124 10.91 -4.96 -15.20
CA GLY A 124 10.16 -4.18 -14.24
C GLY A 124 10.92 -2.95 -13.71
N ILE A 125 12.00 -2.52 -14.37
CA ILE A 125 12.84 -1.36 -13.97
C ILE A 125 12.78 -0.26 -15.03
N PHE A 126 12.39 0.95 -14.62
CA PHE A 126 12.36 2.11 -15.52
C PHE A 126 13.76 2.73 -15.61
N GLY A 127 14.63 2.04 -16.35
CA GLY A 127 15.99 2.49 -16.63
C GLY A 127 16.10 3.33 -17.92
N PRO A 128 17.33 3.73 -18.30
CA PRO A 128 17.60 4.49 -19.51
C PRO A 128 17.10 3.81 -20.80
N GLN A 129 17.08 2.48 -20.84
CA GLN A 129 16.55 1.72 -21.98
C GLN A 129 15.04 1.91 -22.13
N THR A 130 14.28 1.72 -21.05
CA THR A 130 12.83 1.94 -20.99
C THR A 130 12.49 3.38 -21.38
N HIS A 131 13.24 4.36 -20.86
CA HIS A 131 13.08 5.77 -21.24
C HIS A 131 13.26 6.00 -22.75
N ARG A 132 14.29 5.43 -23.37
CA ARG A 132 14.51 5.56 -24.82
C ARG A 132 13.36 4.94 -25.62
N ALA A 133 12.83 3.80 -25.20
CA ALA A 133 11.69 3.16 -25.82
C ALA A 133 10.42 4.03 -25.71
N VAL A 134 10.15 4.61 -24.54
CA VAL A 134 9.03 5.56 -24.34
C VAL A 134 9.15 6.77 -25.25
N VAL A 135 10.33 7.40 -25.31
CA VAL A 135 10.57 8.57 -26.18
C VAL A 135 10.36 8.19 -27.65
N ALA A 136 10.84 7.03 -28.09
CA ALA A 136 10.64 6.55 -29.46
C ALA A 136 9.15 6.33 -29.77
N PHE A 137 8.41 5.75 -28.83
CA PHE A 137 6.96 5.58 -28.93
C PHE A 137 6.20 6.91 -29.02
N GLN A 138 6.54 7.88 -28.15
CA GLN A 138 5.92 9.19 -28.17
C GLN A 138 6.17 9.91 -29.50
N LYS A 139 7.40 9.84 -30.05
CA LYS A 139 7.73 10.39 -31.37
C LYS A 139 6.90 9.76 -32.48
N ALA A 140 6.74 8.44 -32.45
CA ALA A 140 5.96 7.71 -33.46
C ALA A 140 4.45 7.98 -33.36
N SER A 141 3.96 8.38 -32.19
CA SER A 141 2.52 8.58 -31.95
C SER A 141 1.97 9.91 -32.47
N GLY A 142 2.83 10.86 -32.89
CA GLY A 142 2.48 12.12 -33.57
C GLY A 142 1.75 13.19 -32.72
N HIS A 143 0.89 12.77 -31.79
CA HIS A 143 0.06 13.63 -30.95
C HIS A 143 0.46 13.62 -29.47
N LEU A 144 1.50 12.85 -29.12
CA LEU A 144 2.03 12.80 -27.76
C LEU A 144 3.18 13.81 -27.61
N LYS A 145 3.23 14.44 -26.44
CA LYS A 145 4.40 15.20 -26.03
C LYS A 145 5.57 14.23 -25.85
N VAL A 146 6.72 14.56 -26.45
CA VAL A 146 7.94 13.74 -26.39
C VAL A 146 8.76 14.16 -25.18
N ASP A 147 8.31 13.78 -23.99
CA ASP A 147 8.93 14.14 -22.71
C ASP A 147 9.54 12.94 -21.95
N GLY A 148 9.38 11.72 -22.48
CA GLY A 148 9.85 10.49 -21.83
C GLY A 148 9.03 10.11 -20.59
N ILE A 149 7.85 10.72 -20.40
CA ILE A 149 6.96 10.52 -19.26
C ILE A 149 5.71 9.75 -19.71
N VAL A 150 5.45 8.64 -19.02
CA VAL A 150 4.25 7.82 -19.25
C VAL A 150 3.13 8.31 -18.34
N GLY A 151 2.40 9.31 -18.83
CA GLY A 151 1.14 9.81 -18.25
C GLY A 151 -0.10 9.24 -18.95
N PRO A 152 -1.31 9.70 -18.60
CA PRO A 152 -2.58 9.16 -19.10
C PRO A 152 -2.68 9.09 -20.63
N ALA A 153 -2.21 10.12 -21.35
CA ALA A 153 -2.22 10.13 -22.82
C ALA A 153 -1.31 9.05 -23.43
N THR A 154 -0.11 8.86 -22.88
CA THR A 154 0.83 7.82 -23.32
C THR A 154 0.25 6.43 -23.02
N ARG A 155 -0.38 6.24 -21.85
CA ARG A 155 -1.00 4.98 -21.43
C ARG A 155 -2.19 4.59 -22.29
N ALA A 156 -3.09 5.54 -22.56
CA ALA A 156 -4.22 5.33 -23.45
C ALA A 156 -3.78 4.86 -24.84
N ARG A 157 -2.64 5.36 -25.33
CA ARG A 157 -2.10 4.97 -26.64
C ARG A 157 -1.39 3.61 -26.65
N LEU A 158 -0.95 3.14 -25.48
CA LEU A 158 -0.34 1.83 -25.25
C LEU A 158 -1.35 0.77 -24.81
N ASP A 159 -2.65 1.10 -24.75
CA ASP A 159 -3.71 0.20 -24.31
C ASP A 159 -3.50 -0.29 -22.85
N LEU A 160 -2.94 0.57 -21.98
CA LEU A 160 -2.59 0.25 -20.59
C LEU A 160 -3.68 0.58 -19.56
N THR A 161 -4.82 1.12 -19.98
CA THR A 161 -5.95 1.49 -19.10
C THR A 161 -6.67 0.24 -18.58
N SER A 162 -6.81 0.12 -17.25
CA SER A 162 -7.66 -0.89 -16.59
C SER A 162 -9.13 -0.47 -16.55
#